data_AF-A0A942QZ26-F1
#
_entry.id   AF-A0A942QZ26-F1
#
_cell.length_a   1.000
_cell.length_b   1.000
_cell.length_c   1.000
_cell.angle_alpha   90.00
_cell.angle_beta   90.00
_cell.angle_gamma   90.00
#
_symmetry.space_group_name_H-M   'P 1'
#
loop_
_entity.id
_entity.type
_entity.pdbx_description
1 polymer ?
#
loop_
_entity_poly.entity_id
_entity_poly.type
_entity_poly.pdbx_seq_one_letter_code
_entity_poly.pdbx_strand_id
1 'polypeptide(L)'
;MPPRTAPLFDELEPAPPVRPGAAALSVQPPEQARLSAAAQAFNLQLKRIDKLKSQLQALDALCQAHRLAWHERVTPLEKRQRQLMREMVLFLDERLSGKVLTARQRDTARSLLCNMARMLASGGDAEMAAVHDRHSPQTLADAEREEADALRAQLEAALGEPLAAHDGDA
;
A
#
# COMPACT_ATOMS: atom_id res chain seq x y z
N MET A 1 27.56 19.35 24.93
CA MET A 1 26.24 20.02 24.99
C MET A 1 25.14 18.96 24.89
N PRO A 2 24.63 18.47 26.03
CA PRO A 2 23.41 17.66 26.10
C PRO A 2 22.19 18.51 26.50
N PRO A 3 20.97 18.15 26.08
CA PRO A 3 19.73 18.85 26.42
C PRO A 3 19.29 18.58 27.86
N ARG A 4 19.00 19.67 28.59
CA ARG A 4 18.32 19.66 29.89
C ARG A 4 16.85 19.29 29.69
N THR A 5 16.48 18.06 30.02
CA THR A 5 15.14 17.71 30.48
C THR A 5 14.92 18.37 31.85
N ALA A 6 13.97 19.29 31.95
CA ALA A 6 13.45 19.76 33.23
C ALA A 6 12.21 18.90 33.58
N PRO A 7 12.10 18.35 34.80
CA PRO A 7 10.88 17.70 35.25
C PRO A 7 9.78 18.75 35.50
N LEU A 8 8.64 18.63 34.81
CA LEU A 8 7.51 19.57 34.90
C LEU A 8 6.52 19.22 36.04
N PHE A 9 6.83 18.24 36.88
CA PHE A 9 5.85 17.65 37.82
C PHE A 9 6.45 17.32 39.19
N ASP A 10 7.25 18.22 39.76
CA ASP A 10 7.80 18.02 41.10
C ASP A 10 7.75 19.33 41.87
N GLU A 11 6.55 19.67 42.36
CA GLU A 11 6.26 20.55 43.52
C GLU A 11 4.74 20.80 43.57
N LEU A 12 4.00 19.81 44.07
CA LEU A 12 2.67 20.07 44.62
C LEU A 12 2.65 19.51 46.05
N GLU A 13 3.23 20.28 46.96
CA GLU A 13 3.12 20.05 48.39
C GLU A 13 1.65 20.23 48.80
N PRO A 14 1.02 19.28 49.52
CA PRO A 14 -0.38 19.41 49.91
C PRO A 14 -0.53 20.42 51.05
N ALA A 15 -1.07 21.60 50.74
CA ALA A 15 -1.50 22.58 51.74
C ALA A 15 -2.56 21.96 52.71
N PRO A 16 -2.58 22.36 53.99
CA PRO A 16 -3.40 21.72 55.02
C PRO A 16 -4.91 21.88 54.73
N PRO A 17 -5.76 20.97 55.22
CA PRO A 17 -7.20 21.00 54.93
C PRO A 17 -7.88 22.12 55.73
N VAL A 18 -8.06 23.27 55.10
CA VAL A 18 -9.01 24.28 55.58
C VAL A 18 -10.40 23.71 55.31
N ARG A 19 -11.07 23.22 56.36
CA ARG A 19 -12.47 22.80 56.29
C ARG A 19 -13.34 24.03 56.05
N PRO A 20 -14.01 24.19 54.89
CA PRO A 20 -15.11 25.13 54.82
C PRO A 20 -16.28 24.51 55.59
N GLY A 21 -16.76 25.22 56.61
CA GLY A 21 -18.03 24.91 57.25
C GLY A 21 -19.11 24.76 56.19
N ALA A 22 -20.04 23.84 56.41
CA ALA A 22 -21.14 23.50 55.50
C ALA A 22 -22.06 24.72 55.26
N ALA A 23 -21.59 25.67 54.44
CA ALA A 23 -22.41 26.66 53.79
C ALA A 23 -23.00 25.98 52.57
N ALA A 24 -24.31 25.76 52.64
CA ALA A 24 -25.19 25.19 51.63
C ALA A 24 -24.62 25.25 50.19
N LEU A 25 -24.41 24.08 49.58
CA LEU A 25 -24.28 23.94 48.14
C LEU A 25 -25.60 24.38 47.50
N SER A 26 -25.75 25.68 47.28
CA SER A 26 -26.84 26.23 46.48
C SER A 26 -26.54 25.91 45.03
N VAL A 27 -27.27 24.95 44.48
CA VAL A 27 -27.30 24.66 43.04
C VAL A 27 -27.78 25.93 42.34
N GLN A 28 -26.86 26.68 41.74
CA GLN A 28 -27.24 27.76 40.84
C GLN A 28 -27.93 27.16 39.61
N PRO A 29 -29.00 27.78 39.11
CA PRO A 29 -29.63 27.39 37.85
C PRO A 29 -28.59 27.30 36.72
N PRO A 30 -28.71 26.33 35.80
CA PRO A 30 -27.70 26.04 34.78
C PRO A 30 -27.44 27.20 33.80
N GLU A 31 -28.19 28.31 33.86
CA GLU A 31 -28.04 29.46 32.97
C GLU A 31 -26.90 30.42 33.33
N GLN A 32 -26.30 30.35 34.53
CA GLN A 32 -25.39 31.42 35.01
C GLN A 32 -24.00 30.96 35.47
N ALA A 33 -23.67 29.67 35.38
CA ALA A 33 -22.28 29.25 35.46
C ALA A 33 -21.57 29.60 34.15
N ARG A 34 -21.17 30.87 33.98
CA ARG A 34 -20.28 31.28 32.89
C ARG A 34 -19.04 30.39 32.99
N LEU A 35 -18.89 29.49 32.01
CA LEU A 35 -17.72 28.62 31.89
C LEU A 35 -16.47 29.45 32.11
N SER A 36 -15.58 29.02 33.01
CA SER A 36 -14.30 29.71 33.20
C SER A 36 -13.57 29.82 31.86
N ALA A 37 -12.72 30.84 31.67
CA ALA A 37 -12.00 31.01 30.40
C ALA A 37 -11.24 29.74 29.98
N ALA A 38 -10.69 29.00 30.95
CA ALA A 38 -10.08 27.69 30.74
C ALA A 38 -11.08 26.61 30.27
N ALA A 39 -12.27 26.54 30.87
CA ALA A 39 -13.32 25.60 30.44
C ALA A 39 -13.87 25.93 29.05
N GLN A 40 -13.96 27.22 28.67
CA GLN A 40 -14.34 27.63 27.31
C GLN A 40 -13.28 27.24 26.28
N ALA A 41 -11.99 27.47 26.58
CA ALA A 41 -10.88 27.07 25.72
C ALA A 41 -10.85 25.55 25.51
N PHE A 42 -11.05 24.77 26.58
CA PHE A 42 -11.14 23.32 26.50
C PHE A 42 -12.33 22.85 25.62
N ASN A 43 -13.52 23.41 25.85
CA ASN A 43 -14.71 23.10 25.05
C ASN A 43 -14.53 23.48 23.56
N LEU A 44 -13.79 24.55 23.26
CA LEU A 44 -13.47 24.92 21.89
C LEU A 44 -12.54 23.89 21.22
N GLN A 45 -11.53 23.40 21.95
CA GLN A 45 -10.65 22.35 21.41
C GLN A 45 -11.40 21.04 21.18
N LEU A 46 -12.32 20.67 22.08
CA LEU A 46 -13.14 19.48 21.90
C LEU A 46 -14.00 19.58 20.63
N LYS A 47 -14.68 20.72 20.42
CA LYS A 47 -15.42 20.99 19.17
C LYS A 47 -14.55 20.92 17.93
N ARG A 48 -13.29 21.40 18.01
CA ARG A 48 -12.33 21.32 16.90
C ARG A 48 -11.94 19.87 16.62
N ILE A 49 -11.69 19.07 17.66
CA ILE A 49 -11.41 17.64 17.55
C ILE A 49 -12.58 16.91 16.91
N ASP A 50 -13.80 17.17 17.35
CA ASP A 50 -15.00 16.52 16.79
C ASP A 50 -15.23 16.91 15.33
N LYS A 51 -14.97 18.17 14.97
CA LYS A 51 -14.98 18.62 13.57
C LYS A 51 -13.91 17.92 12.72
N LEU A 52 -12.69 17.77 13.23
CA LEU A 52 -11.63 17.07 12.51
C LEU A 52 -11.96 15.58 12.34
N LYS A 53 -12.54 14.94 13.36
CA LYS A 53 -13.00 13.55 13.29
C LYS A 53 -14.08 13.36 12.24
N SER A 54 -15.07 14.26 12.18
CA SER A 54 -16.13 14.15 11.17
C SER A 54 -15.60 14.41 9.75
N GLN A 55 -14.64 15.33 9.60
CA GLN A 55 -13.96 15.54 8.31
C GLN A 55 -13.16 14.31 7.87
N LEU A 56 -12.46 13.65 8.80
CA LEU A 56 -11.73 12.41 8.50
C LEU A 56 -12.68 11.30 8.07
N GLN A 57 -13.79 11.10 8.80
CA GLN A 57 -14.82 10.11 8.44
C GLN A 57 -15.43 10.38 7.07
N ALA A 58 -15.67 11.66 6.73
CA ALA A 58 -16.19 12.02 5.41
C ALA A 58 -15.18 11.73 4.29
N LEU A 59 -13.89 11.97 4.53
CA LEU A 59 -12.83 11.64 3.58
C LEU A 59 -12.70 10.13 3.39
N ASP A 60 -12.72 9.37 4.48
CA ASP A 60 -12.67 7.90 4.43
C ASP A 60 -13.85 7.33 3.62
N ALA A 61 -15.06 7.84 3.85
CA ALA A 61 -16.26 7.45 3.10
C ALA A 61 -16.11 7.75 1.60
N LEU A 62 -15.57 8.92 1.24
CA LEU A 62 -15.31 9.29 -0.15
C LEU A 62 -14.25 8.39 -0.79
N CYS A 63 -13.17 8.10 -0.08
CA CYS A 63 -12.12 7.18 -0.55
C CYS A 63 -12.64 5.75 -0.73
N GLN A 64 -13.54 5.27 0.13
CA GLN A 64 -14.19 3.97 -0.02
C GLN A 64 -15.11 3.95 -1.25
N ALA A 65 -15.98 4.95 -1.40
CA ALA A 65 -16.86 5.07 -2.56
C ALA A 65 -16.07 5.14 -3.88
N HIS A 66 -14.98 5.90 -3.90
CA HIS A 66 -14.10 5.99 -5.06
C HIS A 66 -13.44 4.64 -5.38
N ARG A 67 -12.91 3.93 -4.37
CA ARG A 67 -12.32 2.60 -4.58
C ARG A 67 -13.33 1.62 -5.16
N LEU A 68 -14.56 1.61 -4.65
CA LEU A 68 -15.63 0.75 -5.17
C LEU A 68 -15.97 1.10 -6.62
N ALA A 69 -16.22 2.37 -6.92
CA ALA A 69 -16.52 2.83 -8.27
C ALA A 69 -15.37 2.55 -9.26
N TRP A 70 -14.13 2.67 -8.81
CA TRP A 70 -12.96 2.33 -9.59
C TRP A 70 -12.90 0.81 -9.87
N HIS A 71 -13.09 -0.03 -8.85
CA HIS A 71 -13.13 -1.48 -9.02
C HIS A 71 -14.25 -1.93 -9.97
N GLU A 72 -15.45 -1.37 -9.83
CA GLU A 72 -16.58 -1.70 -10.71
C GLU A 72 -16.32 -1.35 -12.18
N ARG A 73 -15.57 -0.28 -12.45
CA ARG A 73 -15.33 0.20 -13.82
C ARG A 73 -14.06 -0.35 -14.45
N VAL A 74 -12.98 -0.44 -13.69
CA VAL A 74 -11.64 -0.73 -14.21
C VAL A 74 -11.33 -2.21 -14.17
N THR A 75 -11.66 -2.91 -13.09
CA THR A 75 -11.42 -4.36 -12.97
C THR A 75 -12.05 -5.19 -14.11
N PRO A 76 -13.28 -4.93 -14.60
CA PRO A 76 -13.80 -5.68 -15.75
C PRO A 76 -13.05 -5.35 -17.05
N LEU A 77 -12.58 -4.12 -17.23
CA LEU A 77 -11.78 -3.73 -18.40
C LEU A 77 -10.42 -4.41 -18.38
N GLU A 78 -9.74 -4.44 -17.24
CA GLU A 78 -8.48 -5.16 -17.06
C GLU A 78 -8.66 -6.66 -17.30
N LYS A 79 -9.76 -7.25 -16.83
CA LYS A 79 -10.08 -8.66 -17.11
C LYS A 79 -10.28 -8.90 -18.60
N ARG A 80 -11.04 -8.03 -19.28
CA ARG A 80 -11.28 -8.13 -20.73
C ARG A 80 -10.00 -7.93 -21.54
N GLN A 81 -9.17 -6.97 -21.15
CA GLN A 81 -7.87 -6.74 -21.77
C GLN A 81 -6.97 -7.97 -21.64
N ARG A 82 -6.85 -8.54 -20.43
CA ARG A 82 -6.08 -9.78 -20.21
C ARG A 82 -6.60 -10.94 -21.05
N GLN A 83 -7.92 -11.11 -21.13
CA GLN A 83 -8.51 -12.14 -21.97
C GLN A 83 -8.18 -11.95 -23.46
N LEU A 84 -8.35 -10.73 -24.00
CA LEU A 84 -8.01 -10.44 -25.39
C LEU A 84 -6.51 -10.61 -25.67
N MET A 85 -5.65 -10.24 -24.72
CA MET A 85 -4.21 -10.44 -24.84
C MET A 85 -3.87 -11.93 -24.89
N ARG A 86 -4.53 -12.76 -24.07
CA ARG A 86 -4.38 -14.21 -24.08
C ARG A 86 -4.85 -14.83 -25.40
N GLU A 87 -6.02 -14.42 -25.90
CA GLU A 87 -6.52 -14.85 -27.21
C GLU A 87 -5.55 -14.48 -28.34
N MET A 88 -4.96 -13.28 -28.29
CA MET A 88 -3.94 -12.84 -29.26
C MET A 88 -2.66 -13.68 -29.18
N VAL A 89 -2.18 -13.99 -27.98
CA VAL A 89 -0.99 -14.85 -27.78
C VAL A 89 -1.21 -16.22 -28.41
N LEU A 90 -2.35 -16.87 -28.13
CA LEU A 90 -2.69 -18.18 -28.69
C LEU A 90 -2.83 -18.13 -30.21
N PHE A 91 -3.46 -17.08 -30.75
CA PHE A 91 -3.55 -16.89 -32.20
C PHE A 91 -2.17 -16.75 -32.85
N LEU A 92 -1.25 -16.00 -32.21
CA LEU A 92 0.12 -15.87 -32.71
C LEU A 92 0.92 -17.17 -32.60
N ASP A 93 0.74 -17.94 -31.52
CA ASP A 93 1.37 -19.25 -31.34
C ASP A 93 1.00 -20.20 -32.50
N GLU A 94 -0.30 -20.31 -32.79
CA GLU A 94 -0.80 -21.08 -33.92
C GLU A 94 -0.22 -20.60 -35.26
N ARG A 95 -0.18 -19.29 -35.51
CA ARG A 95 0.35 -18.73 -36.77
C ARG A 95 1.85 -18.92 -36.92
N LEU A 96 2.60 -18.87 -35.82
CA LEU A 96 4.05 -19.11 -35.79
C LEU A 96 4.39 -20.58 -36.01
N SER A 97 3.51 -21.51 -35.66
CA SER A 97 3.66 -22.94 -35.97
C SER A 97 3.49 -23.27 -37.47
N GLY A 98 2.81 -22.39 -38.22
CA GLY A 98 2.56 -22.53 -39.65
C GLY A 98 3.66 -21.92 -40.55
N LYS A 99 3.51 -22.09 -41.88
CA LYS A 99 4.43 -21.54 -42.91
C LYS A 99 3.93 -20.23 -43.55
N VAL A 100 2.96 -19.56 -42.95
CA VAL A 100 2.26 -18.42 -43.56
C VAL A 100 3.08 -17.12 -43.46
N LEU A 101 3.96 -17.00 -42.47
CA LEU A 101 4.69 -15.78 -42.15
C LEU A 101 6.11 -15.77 -42.74
N THR A 102 6.50 -14.62 -43.30
CA THR A 102 7.90 -14.36 -43.69
C THR A 102 8.82 -14.33 -42.47
N ALA A 103 10.14 -14.46 -42.67
CA ALA A 103 11.11 -14.46 -41.56
C ALA A 103 10.99 -13.22 -40.66
N ARG A 104 10.95 -12.02 -41.25
CA ARG A 104 10.81 -10.76 -40.51
C ARG A 104 9.49 -10.67 -39.74
N GLN A 105 8.39 -11.19 -40.31
CA GLN A 105 7.10 -11.22 -39.64
C GLN A 105 7.10 -12.21 -38.47
N ARG A 106 7.77 -13.37 -38.62
CA ARG A 106 7.93 -14.33 -37.52
C ARG A 106 8.71 -13.74 -36.36
N ASP A 107 9.81 -13.03 -36.63
CA ASP A 107 10.61 -12.41 -35.57
C ASP A 107 9.80 -11.33 -34.82
N THR A 108 9.07 -10.51 -35.56
CA THR A 108 8.18 -9.48 -34.98
C THR A 108 7.06 -10.11 -34.15
N ALA A 109 6.38 -11.13 -34.69
CA ALA A 109 5.30 -11.85 -34.02
C ALA A 109 5.79 -12.59 -32.77
N ARG A 110 6.99 -13.19 -32.83
CA ARG A 110 7.64 -13.83 -31.68
C ARG A 110 7.94 -12.82 -30.59
N SER A 111 8.53 -11.68 -30.92
CA SER A 111 8.80 -10.63 -29.94
C SER A 111 7.51 -10.14 -29.25
N LEU A 112 6.45 -9.90 -30.04
CA LEU A 112 5.16 -9.49 -29.51
C LEU A 112 4.54 -10.58 -28.61
N LEU A 113 4.58 -11.84 -29.05
CA LEU A 113 4.11 -12.98 -28.28
C LEU A 113 4.86 -13.10 -26.95
N CYS A 114 6.19 -13.08 -26.95
CA CYS A 114 6.98 -13.18 -25.73
C CYS A 114 6.66 -12.03 -24.77
N ASN A 115 6.55 -10.80 -25.25
CA ASN A 115 6.21 -9.64 -24.40
C ASN A 115 4.82 -9.80 -23.75
N MET A 116 3.80 -10.18 -24.52
CA MET A 116 2.44 -10.37 -24.00
C MET A 116 2.35 -11.57 -23.05
N ALA A 117 2.99 -12.68 -23.40
CA ALA A 117 3.03 -13.89 -22.58
C ALA A 117 3.73 -13.64 -21.23
N ARG A 118 4.82 -12.87 -21.22
CA ARG A 118 5.49 -12.41 -19.99
C ARG A 118 4.56 -11.57 -19.11
N MET A 119 3.84 -10.60 -19.69
CA MET A 119 2.89 -9.79 -18.92
C MET A 119 1.72 -10.59 -18.35
N LEU A 120 1.28 -11.65 -19.04
CA LEU A 120 0.26 -12.56 -18.51
C LEU A 120 0.82 -13.48 -17.42
N ALA A 121 2.04 -13.98 -17.60
CA ALA A 121 2.72 -14.83 -16.63
C ALA A 121 2.99 -14.10 -15.30
N SER A 122 3.45 -12.84 -15.35
CA SER A 122 3.61 -12.01 -14.13
C SER A 122 2.28 -11.74 -13.43
N GLY A 123 1.16 -11.81 -14.15
CA GLY A 123 -0.19 -11.78 -13.61
C GLY A 123 -0.69 -13.13 -13.03
N GLY A 124 0.13 -14.17 -13.02
CA GLY A 124 -0.17 -15.51 -12.48
C GLY A 124 -0.65 -16.54 -13.50
N ASP A 125 -0.61 -16.26 -14.80
CA ASP A 125 -1.05 -17.21 -15.84
C ASP A 125 0.08 -18.18 -16.22
N ALA A 126 0.12 -19.34 -15.54
CA ALA A 126 1.15 -20.35 -15.73
C ALA A 126 1.16 -20.97 -17.15
N GLU A 127 0.02 -21.01 -17.83
CA GLU A 127 -0.03 -21.50 -19.21
C GLU A 127 0.68 -20.53 -20.16
N MET A 128 0.57 -19.23 -19.90
CA MET A 128 1.25 -18.22 -20.70
C MET A 128 2.76 -18.19 -20.44
N ALA A 129 3.22 -18.57 -19.25
CA ALA A 129 4.63 -18.80 -18.98
C ALA A 129 5.20 -19.93 -19.87
N ALA A 130 4.48 -21.05 -19.98
CA ALA A 130 4.89 -22.15 -20.85
C ALA A 130 4.91 -21.77 -22.34
N VAL A 131 3.96 -20.93 -22.79
CA VAL A 131 3.96 -20.39 -24.16
C VAL A 131 5.16 -19.46 -24.39
N HIS A 132 5.50 -18.59 -23.43
CA HIS A 132 6.70 -17.77 -23.50
C HIS A 132 7.96 -18.61 -23.66
N ASP A 133 8.14 -19.61 -22.80
CA ASP A 133 9.36 -20.43 -22.75
C ASP A 133 9.54 -21.30 -24.01
N ARG A 134 8.46 -21.61 -24.73
CA ARG A 134 8.53 -22.29 -26.03
C ARG A 134 9.11 -21.41 -27.14
N HIS A 135 8.86 -20.10 -27.10
CA HIS A 135 9.22 -19.16 -28.17
C HIS A 135 10.42 -18.27 -27.84
N SER A 136 10.72 -18.11 -26.55
CA SER A 136 11.85 -17.34 -26.06
C SER A 136 13.11 -18.22 -25.96
N PRO A 137 14.30 -17.69 -26.26
CA PRO A 137 15.56 -18.38 -25.99
C PRO A 137 15.90 -18.47 -24.50
N GLN A 138 15.31 -17.60 -23.67
CA GLN A 138 15.52 -17.55 -22.22
C GLN A 138 14.17 -17.76 -21.52
N THR A 139 14.12 -18.67 -20.54
CA THR A 139 12.90 -18.92 -19.78
C THR A 139 12.62 -17.79 -18.79
N LEU A 140 11.36 -17.62 -18.40
CA LEU A 140 11.02 -16.63 -17.37
C LEU A 140 11.71 -16.94 -16.03
N ALA A 141 11.81 -18.23 -15.68
CA ALA A 141 12.48 -18.65 -14.45
C ALA A 141 13.98 -18.33 -14.45
N ASP A 142 14.65 -18.46 -15.61
CA ASP A 142 16.07 -18.09 -15.73
C ASP A 142 16.26 -16.58 -15.62
N ALA A 143 15.39 -15.79 -16.25
CA ALA A 143 15.41 -14.33 -16.12
C ALA A 143 15.18 -13.87 -14.68
N GLU A 144 14.22 -14.49 -13.96
CA GLU A 144 13.96 -14.20 -12.55
C GLU A 144 15.16 -14.52 -11.65
N ARG A 145 15.86 -15.63 -11.92
CA ARG A 145 17.09 -16.00 -11.20
C ARG A 145 18.21 -15.00 -11.44
N GLU A 146 18.43 -14.61 -12.70
CA GLU A 146 19.42 -13.61 -13.07
C GLU A 146 19.13 -12.25 -12.41
N GLU A 147 17.87 -11.83 -12.37
CA GLU A 147 17.46 -10.61 -11.67
C GLU A 147 17.69 -10.71 -10.16
N ALA A 148 17.35 -11.84 -9.54
CA ALA A 148 17.58 -12.07 -8.12
C ALA A 148 19.07 -12.07 -7.77
N ASP A 149 19.91 -12.70 -8.58
CA ASP A 149 21.35 -12.74 -8.38
C ASP A 149 21.98 -11.36 -8.63
N ALA A 150 21.49 -10.60 -9.61
CA ALA A 150 21.90 -9.21 -9.83
C ALA A 150 21.53 -8.30 -8.64
N LEU A 151 20.35 -8.48 -8.06
CA LEU A 151 19.93 -7.74 -6.85
C LEU A 151 20.78 -8.14 -5.64
N ARG A 152 21.07 -9.42 -5.45
CA ARG A 152 21.98 -9.90 -4.41
C ARG A 152 23.36 -9.26 -4.53
N ALA A 153 23.97 -9.31 -5.72
CA ALA A 153 25.27 -8.71 -5.96
C ALA A 153 25.28 -7.19 -5.68
N GLN A 154 24.21 -6.48 -6.03
CA GLN A 154 24.07 -5.05 -5.71
C GLN A 154 23.98 -4.79 -4.20
N LEU A 155 23.25 -5.63 -3.47
CA LEU A 155 23.13 -5.51 -2.02
C LEU A 155 24.43 -5.85 -1.30
N GLU A 156 25.14 -6.89 -1.73
CA GLU A 156 26.45 -7.25 -1.18
C GLU A 156 27.50 -6.15 -1.43
N ALA A 157 27.48 -5.53 -2.61
CA ALA A 157 28.34 -4.40 -2.91
C ALA A 157 28.03 -3.17 -2.03
N ALA A 158 26.76 -2.96 -1.66
CA ALA A 158 26.35 -1.84 -0.80
C ALA A 158 26.62 -2.09 0.69
N LEU A 159 26.46 -3.34 1.15
CA LEU A 159 26.61 -3.75 2.55
C LEU A 159 28.06 -4.11 2.91
N GLY A 160 28.88 -4.51 1.92
CA GLY A 160 30.27 -4.93 2.12
C GLY A 160 30.43 -6.32 2.73
N GLU A 161 29.34 -7.06 2.93
CA GLU A 161 29.31 -8.43 3.44
C GLU A 161 28.47 -9.33 2.52
N PRO A 162 28.84 -10.63 2.37
CA PRO A 162 28.06 -11.57 1.58
C PRO A 162 26.74 -11.90 2.28
N LEU A 163 25.64 -11.91 1.52
CA LEU A 163 24.34 -12.35 2.02
C LEU A 163 24.37 -13.88 2.08
N ALA A 164 24.72 -14.44 3.24
CA ALA A 164 24.68 -15.88 3.43
C ALA A 164 23.28 -16.40 3.06
N ALA A 165 23.22 -17.35 2.13
CA ALA A 165 22.03 -18.13 1.90
C ALA A 165 21.71 -18.82 3.23
N HIS A 166 20.69 -18.33 3.93
CA HIS A 166 20.16 -19.06 5.07
C HIS A 166 19.42 -20.26 4.49
N ASP A 167 20.18 -21.33 4.24
CA ASP A 167 19.64 -22.67 4.03
C ASP A 167 18.91 -23.03 5.31
N GLY A 168 17.60 -22.81 5.30
CA GLY A 168 16.68 -23.24 6.34
C GLY A 168 16.57 -24.75 6.33
N ASP A 169 17.56 -25.43 6.90
CA ASP A 169 17.45 -26.80 7.39
C ASP A 169 17.10 -26.75 8.89
N ALA A 170 15.82 -26.96 9.20
CA ALA A 170 15.31 -27.68 10.39
C ALA A 170 13.76 -27.72 10.39
#